data_AF-A0A1H1GQ11-F1
#
_entry.id   AF-A0A1H1GQ11-F1
#
_cell.length_a   1.000
_cell.length_b   1.000
_cell.length_c   1.000
_cell.angle_alpha   90.00
_cell.angle_beta   90.00
_cell.angle_gamma   90.00
#
_symmetry.space_group_name_H-M   'P 1'
#
loop_
_entity.id
_entity.type
_entity.pdbx_description
1 polymer ?
#
loop_
_entity_poly.entity_id
_entity_poly.type
_entity_poly.pdbx_seq_one_letter_code
_entity_poly.pdbx_strand_id
1 'polypeptide(L)'
;MGEVAVTRSAGGRYDEVFVAGMYHGVVALAAVLGLVLQVMAMLESPAYALAPAHQWWNYLGYFSVQASALVFIVSLSLLMDSAREAGPVWRAVRAVSLIAVLLVFLFQFTAFRGLPDFTALSSTAVMADRMLNYAVPVLTVTGWLIFGPRPRIGLHTIVWSLLYPAAWLIGSLVRGAATGWYPYPPLDAGANPLAAVVVNGLLLLLIWLGAGFLFLLLDARMGREPDGYLPGFGPDDGAGADEGSVADRRKIEPGNPAAG
;
A
#
# COMPACT_ATOMS: atom_id res chain seq x y z
N MET A 1 1.94 -47.87 -26.49
CA MET A 1 1.31 -46.55 -26.70
C MET A 1 1.96 -45.60 -25.71
N GLY A 2 2.85 -44.74 -26.18
CA GLY A 2 3.60 -43.82 -25.33
C GLY A 2 2.75 -42.62 -24.95
N GLU A 3 2.65 -42.35 -23.66
CA GLU A 3 1.94 -41.21 -23.09
C GLU A 3 2.73 -39.94 -23.40
N VAL A 4 2.12 -39.04 -24.18
CA VAL A 4 2.71 -37.75 -24.55
C VAL A 4 2.62 -36.85 -23.31
N ALA A 5 3.75 -36.69 -22.62
CA ALA A 5 3.90 -35.68 -21.58
C ALA A 5 3.68 -34.29 -22.20
N VAL A 6 2.53 -33.68 -21.91
CA VAL A 6 2.22 -32.30 -22.28
C VAL A 6 3.09 -31.40 -21.41
N THR A 7 4.23 -30.97 -21.94
CA THR A 7 5.05 -29.91 -21.34
C THR A 7 4.27 -28.59 -21.42
N ARG A 8 3.64 -28.18 -20.31
CA ARG A 8 3.12 -26.80 -20.21
C ARG A 8 4.30 -25.84 -20.35
N SER A 9 4.20 -24.91 -21.30
CA SER A 9 5.26 -23.94 -21.57
C SER A 9 5.46 -23.03 -20.35
N ALA A 10 6.73 -22.68 -20.06
CA ALA A 10 7.13 -21.74 -19.02
C ALA A 10 6.68 -20.27 -19.28
N GLY A 11 5.68 -20.06 -20.15
CA GLY A 11 5.22 -18.76 -20.62
C GLY A 11 4.33 -17.98 -19.64
N GLY A 12 3.76 -18.61 -18.61
CA GLY A 12 2.84 -17.92 -17.69
C GLY A 12 3.50 -17.06 -16.60
N ARG A 13 4.73 -17.40 -16.18
CA ARG A 13 5.35 -16.84 -14.97
C ARG A 13 5.95 -15.44 -15.13
N TYR A 14 6.42 -15.10 -16.33
CA TYR A 14 7.00 -13.78 -16.62
C TYR A 14 5.91 -12.72 -16.81
N ASP A 15 4.75 -13.13 -17.32
CA ASP A 15 3.65 -12.22 -17.64
C ASP A 15 3.02 -11.64 -16.38
N GLU A 16 2.87 -12.41 -15.30
CA GLU A 16 2.21 -11.95 -14.07
C GLU A 16 3.06 -10.95 -13.26
N VAL A 17 4.35 -11.22 -13.10
CA VAL A 17 5.28 -10.30 -12.43
C VAL A 17 5.43 -9.02 -13.26
N PHE A 18 5.49 -9.15 -14.59
CA PHE A 18 5.50 -8.00 -15.48
C PHE A 18 4.21 -7.18 -15.38
N VAL A 19 3.04 -7.82 -15.36
CA VAL A 19 1.73 -7.15 -15.20
C VAL A 19 1.63 -6.44 -13.85
N ALA A 20 2.02 -7.10 -12.76
CA ALA A 20 2.05 -6.48 -11.43
C ALA A 20 3.02 -5.29 -11.39
N GLY A 21 4.22 -5.44 -11.97
CA GLY A 21 5.19 -4.37 -12.12
C GLY A 21 4.62 -3.18 -12.90
N MET A 22 4.04 -3.42 -14.07
CA MET A 22 3.39 -2.39 -14.89
C MET A 22 2.26 -1.70 -14.14
N TYR A 23 1.45 -2.44 -13.38
CA TYR A 23 0.41 -1.87 -12.55
C TYR A 23 0.99 -0.90 -11.51
N HIS A 24 2.03 -1.32 -10.78
CA HIS A 24 2.73 -0.44 -9.84
C HIS A 24 3.39 0.76 -10.54
N GLY A 25 3.88 0.59 -11.77
CA GLY A 25 4.33 1.67 -12.62
C GLY A 25 3.23 2.71 -12.92
N VAL A 26 2.01 2.24 -13.23
CA VAL A 26 0.85 3.12 -13.41
C VAL A 26 0.50 3.86 -12.11
N VAL A 27 0.53 3.17 -10.96
CA VAL A 27 0.27 3.82 -9.66
C VAL A 27 1.33 4.88 -9.35
N ALA A 28 2.61 4.58 -9.58
CA ALA A 28 3.71 5.53 -9.38
C ALA A 28 3.57 6.74 -10.31
N LEU A 29 3.24 6.51 -11.58
CA LEU A 29 3.01 7.57 -12.55
C LEU A 29 1.82 8.46 -12.15
N ALA A 30 0.69 7.87 -11.76
CA ALA A 30 -0.47 8.62 -11.30
C ALA A 30 -0.16 9.46 -10.05
N ALA A 31 0.60 8.91 -9.10
CA ALA A 31 1.01 9.60 -7.89
C ALA A 31 1.93 10.79 -8.20
N VAL A 32 2.98 10.61 -9.00
CA VAL A 32 3.90 11.71 -9.34
C VAL A 32 3.22 12.77 -10.19
N LEU A 33 2.38 12.39 -11.16
CA LEU A 33 1.62 13.35 -11.97
C LEU A 33 0.65 14.15 -11.10
N GLY A 34 -0.07 13.50 -10.19
CA GLY A 34 -0.94 14.20 -9.25
C GLY A 34 -0.20 15.19 -8.35
N LEU A 35 0.98 14.79 -7.83
CA LEU A 35 1.83 15.67 -7.01
C LEU A 35 2.34 16.87 -7.81
N VAL A 36 2.78 16.65 -9.05
CA VAL A 36 3.20 17.74 -9.95
C VAL A 36 2.04 18.68 -10.25
N LEU A 37 0.85 18.16 -10.58
CA LEU A 37 -0.34 18.98 -10.79
C LEU A 37 -0.72 19.77 -9.54
N GLN A 38 -0.59 19.18 -8.35
CA GLN A 38 -0.85 19.88 -7.09
C GLN A 38 0.15 21.02 -6.85
N VAL A 39 1.43 20.81 -7.17
CA VAL A 39 2.46 21.86 -7.11
C VAL A 39 2.13 22.97 -8.11
N MET A 40 1.79 22.64 -9.35
CA MET A 40 1.40 23.63 -10.37
C MET A 40 0.20 24.47 -9.90
N ALA A 41 -0.84 23.81 -9.37
CA ALA A 41 -2.00 24.49 -8.79
C ALA A 41 -1.64 25.41 -7.62
N MET A 42 -0.69 25.00 -6.76
CA MET A 42 -0.18 25.85 -5.68
C MET A 42 0.54 27.07 -6.25
N LEU A 43 1.43 26.90 -7.24
CA LEU A 43 2.19 27.99 -7.87
C LEU A 43 1.29 29.01 -8.57
N GLU A 44 0.16 28.57 -9.13
CA GLU A 44 -0.86 29.41 -9.74
C GLU A 44 -1.73 30.18 -8.72
N SER A 45 -1.72 29.76 -7.45
CA SER A 45 -2.60 30.35 -6.45
C SER A 45 -2.17 31.78 -6.07
N PRO A 46 -3.10 32.73 -5.89
CA PRO A 46 -2.78 34.08 -5.40
C PRO A 46 -2.03 34.06 -4.05
N ALA A 47 -2.33 33.06 -3.21
CA ALA A 47 -1.69 32.88 -1.92
C ALA A 47 -0.17 32.57 -2.03
N TYR A 48 0.26 31.97 -3.13
CA TYR A 48 1.68 31.72 -3.40
C TYR A 48 2.45 32.99 -3.72
N ALA A 49 1.87 33.90 -4.50
CA ALA A 49 2.48 35.19 -4.81
C ALA A 49 2.72 36.05 -3.55
N LEU A 50 1.86 35.91 -2.54
CA LEU A 50 1.96 36.66 -1.28
C LEU A 50 3.00 36.06 -0.31
N ALA A 51 3.09 34.73 -0.22
CA ALA A 51 3.96 34.06 0.74
C ALA A 51 4.47 32.69 0.24
N PRO A 52 5.44 32.66 -0.70
CA PRO A 52 5.90 31.41 -1.33
C PRO A 52 6.40 30.35 -0.32
N ALA A 53 7.24 30.77 0.64
CA ALA A 53 7.78 29.85 1.65
C ALA A 53 6.68 29.26 2.54
N HIS A 54 5.67 30.05 2.89
CA HIS A 54 4.54 29.60 3.69
C HIS A 54 3.68 28.59 2.92
N GLN A 55 3.47 28.79 1.61
CA GLN A 55 2.73 27.82 0.79
C GLN A 55 3.45 26.48 0.63
N TRP A 56 4.77 26.49 0.41
CA TRP A 56 5.55 25.25 0.42
C TRP A 56 5.45 24.51 1.76
N TRP A 57 5.50 25.27 2.86
CA TRP A 57 5.35 24.71 4.19
C TRP A 57 3.93 24.14 4.43
N ASN A 58 2.88 24.80 3.93
CA ASN A 58 1.50 24.28 3.92
C ASN A 58 1.39 23.00 3.09
N TYR A 59 1.91 23.02 1.87
CA TYR A 59 1.91 21.89 0.94
C TYR A 59 2.49 20.63 1.57
N LEU A 60 3.69 20.73 2.15
CA LEU A 60 4.34 19.61 2.85
C LEU A 60 3.62 19.22 4.15
N GLY A 61 2.82 20.11 4.73
CA GLY A 61 2.05 19.85 5.94
C GLY A 61 0.78 19.02 5.72
N TYR A 62 0.27 18.96 4.49
CA TYR A 62 -0.92 18.15 4.19
C TYR A 62 -0.62 16.66 4.24
N PHE A 63 -1.43 15.93 5.00
CA PHE A 63 -1.28 14.48 5.15
C PHE A 63 -1.43 13.74 3.80
N SER A 64 -2.38 14.20 2.96
CA SER A 64 -2.61 13.63 1.63
C SER A 64 -1.37 13.73 0.73
N VAL A 65 -0.66 14.87 0.75
CA VAL A 65 0.59 15.05 -0.02
C VAL A 65 1.66 14.06 0.45
N GLN A 66 1.83 13.92 1.77
CA GLN A 66 2.81 12.97 2.30
C GLN A 66 2.43 11.51 2.00
N ALA A 67 1.14 11.16 2.09
CA ALA A 67 0.62 9.84 1.75
C ALA A 67 0.83 9.50 0.27
N SER A 68 0.55 10.42 -0.64
CA SER A 68 0.78 10.25 -2.08
C SER A 68 2.27 10.13 -2.42
N ALA A 69 3.13 10.88 -1.74
CA ALA A 69 4.59 10.75 -1.89
C ALA A 69 5.08 9.37 -1.43
N LEU A 70 4.57 8.86 -0.31
CA LEU A 70 4.85 7.49 0.14
C LEU A 70 4.38 6.45 -0.88
N VAL A 71 3.18 6.62 -1.46
CA VAL A 71 2.70 5.72 -2.51
C VAL A 71 3.59 5.75 -3.74
N PHE A 72 4.03 6.93 -4.19
CA PHE A 72 4.97 7.03 -5.30
C PHE A 72 6.25 6.21 -5.02
N ILE A 73 6.86 6.42 -3.85
CA ILE A 73 8.08 5.72 -3.44
C ILE A 73 7.86 4.21 -3.35
N VAL A 74 6.76 3.78 -2.71
CA VAL A 74 6.43 2.35 -2.53
C VAL A 74 6.14 1.69 -3.87
N SER A 75 5.31 2.29 -4.73
CA SER A 75 4.97 1.74 -6.04
C SER A 75 6.18 1.70 -6.97
N LEU A 76 7.05 2.71 -6.95
CA LEU A 76 8.31 2.68 -7.70
C LEU A 76 9.22 1.54 -7.22
N SER A 77 9.30 1.31 -5.91
CA SER A 77 10.07 0.18 -5.36
C SER A 77 9.51 -1.18 -5.79
N LEU A 78 8.18 -1.30 -5.95
CA LEU A 78 7.52 -2.54 -6.34
C LEU A 78 7.66 -2.78 -7.84
N LEU A 79 7.69 -1.72 -8.65
CA LEU A 79 8.05 -1.78 -10.07
C LEU A 79 9.50 -2.28 -10.26
N MET A 80 10.43 -1.90 -9.38
CA MET A 80 11.85 -2.29 -9.43
C MET A 80 12.16 -3.62 -8.73
N ASP A 81 11.14 -4.45 -8.45
CA ASP A 81 11.25 -5.80 -7.87
C ASP A 81 11.78 -5.89 -6.42
N SER A 82 11.48 -4.92 -5.57
CA SER A 82 11.81 -4.98 -4.13
C SER A 82 10.83 -5.81 -3.28
N ALA A 83 9.92 -6.59 -3.89
CA ALA A 83 8.81 -7.23 -3.17
C ALA A 83 9.29 -8.26 -2.13
N ARG A 84 10.39 -8.98 -2.42
CA ARG A 84 10.83 -10.17 -1.67
C ARG A 84 11.88 -9.91 -0.58
N GLU A 85 12.77 -8.94 -0.75
CA GLU A 85 13.98 -8.78 0.09
C GLU A 85 13.86 -7.74 1.22
N ALA A 86 12.72 -7.06 1.33
CA ALA A 86 12.66 -5.88 2.16
C ALA A 86 12.43 -6.19 3.66
N GLY A 87 13.26 -5.55 4.51
CA GLY A 87 13.26 -5.70 5.96
C GLY A 87 11.99 -5.21 6.67
N PRO A 88 11.90 -5.39 8.01
CA PRO A 88 10.70 -5.07 8.80
C PRO A 88 10.28 -3.60 8.69
N VAL A 89 11.23 -2.67 8.58
CA VAL A 89 10.95 -1.23 8.41
C VAL A 89 10.20 -0.97 7.11
N TRP A 90 10.63 -1.60 6.01
CA TRP A 90 9.98 -1.39 4.72
C TRP A 90 8.56 -1.96 4.67
N ARG A 91 8.33 -3.10 5.34
CA ARG A 91 6.97 -3.65 5.51
C ARG A 91 6.06 -2.67 6.24
N ALA A 92 6.57 -1.98 7.27
CA ALA A 92 5.84 -0.92 7.95
C ALA A 92 5.56 0.26 7.03
N VAL A 93 6.54 0.72 6.23
CA VAL A 93 6.33 1.81 5.25
C VAL A 93 5.24 1.46 4.23
N ARG A 94 5.23 0.23 3.70
CA ARG A 94 4.16 -0.24 2.79
C ARG A 94 2.78 -0.28 3.45
N ALA A 95 2.71 -0.73 4.71
CA ALA A 95 1.46 -0.73 5.46
C ALA A 95 0.98 0.72 5.73
N VAL A 96 1.90 1.62 6.10
CA VAL A 96 1.62 3.04 6.29
C VAL A 96 1.08 3.66 5.01
N SER A 97 1.68 3.40 3.85
CA SER A 97 1.18 3.95 2.57
C SER A 97 -0.24 3.47 2.26
N LEU A 98 -0.54 2.18 2.48
CA LEU A 98 -1.88 1.61 2.24
C LEU A 98 -2.94 2.19 3.18
N ILE A 99 -2.65 2.22 4.49
CA ILE A 99 -3.57 2.78 5.48
C ILE A 99 -3.78 4.27 5.20
N ALA A 100 -2.69 5.02 4.96
CA ALA A 100 -2.75 6.45 4.71
C ALA A 100 -3.66 6.79 3.53
N VAL A 101 -3.47 6.16 2.36
CA VAL A 101 -4.28 6.48 1.19
C VAL A 101 -5.71 5.99 1.30
N LEU A 102 -5.96 4.87 2.00
CA LEU A 102 -7.33 4.45 2.31
C LEU A 102 -8.04 5.53 3.14
N LEU A 103 -7.39 6.05 4.19
CA LEU A 103 -8.00 7.10 5.01
C LEU A 103 -8.16 8.42 4.27
N VAL A 104 -7.17 8.81 3.45
CA VAL A 104 -7.29 9.98 2.56
C VAL A 104 -8.52 9.86 1.65
N PHE A 105 -8.77 8.68 1.08
CA PHE A 105 -9.94 8.42 0.26
C PHE A 105 -11.25 8.48 1.06
N LEU A 106 -11.31 7.79 2.20
CA LEU A 106 -12.52 7.76 3.04
C LEU A 106 -12.88 9.15 3.57
N PHE A 107 -11.88 9.97 3.90
CA PHE A 107 -12.07 11.35 4.34
C PHE A 107 -12.83 12.18 3.30
N GLN A 108 -12.74 11.81 2.01
CA GLN A 108 -13.44 12.51 0.95
C GLN A 108 -14.95 12.36 0.94
N PHE A 109 -15.48 11.43 1.72
CA PHE A 109 -16.92 11.21 1.88
C PHE A 109 -17.45 11.76 3.21
N THR A 110 -16.61 12.50 3.95
CA THR A 110 -17.00 13.13 5.22
C THR A 110 -17.43 14.58 5.01
N ALA A 111 -18.25 15.10 5.93
CA ALA A 111 -18.64 16.51 5.93
C ALA A 111 -17.44 17.46 6.05
N PHE A 112 -16.30 16.98 6.57
CA PHE A 112 -15.07 17.76 6.73
C PHE A 112 -14.36 18.04 5.41
N ARG A 113 -14.67 17.30 4.33
CA ARG A 113 -14.16 17.62 3.00
C ARG A 113 -14.58 19.03 2.58
N GLY A 114 -15.76 19.49 3.04
CA GLY A 114 -16.37 20.76 2.66
C GLY A 114 -16.27 20.92 1.15
N LEU A 115 -17.16 20.29 0.36
CA LEU A 115 -17.07 20.26 -1.11
C LEU A 115 -16.52 21.61 -1.61
N PRO A 116 -15.25 21.64 -2.09
CA PRO A 116 -14.73 22.87 -2.64
C PRO A 116 -15.73 23.30 -3.69
N ASP A 117 -16.11 24.57 -3.69
CA ASP A 117 -16.87 25.10 -4.81
C ASP A 117 -15.91 25.06 -6.01
N PHE A 118 -15.90 23.92 -6.71
CA PHE A 118 -14.95 23.61 -7.77
C PHE A 118 -15.07 24.61 -8.93
N THR A 119 -16.16 25.40 -8.94
CA THR A 119 -16.36 26.52 -9.85
C THR A 119 -15.33 27.65 -9.65
N ALA A 120 -14.71 27.76 -8.47
CA ALA A 120 -13.68 28.74 -8.16
C ALA A 120 -12.23 28.20 -8.24
N LEU A 121 -12.04 26.90 -8.51
CA LEU A 121 -10.71 26.28 -8.61
C LEU A 121 -10.24 26.19 -10.06
N SER A 122 -8.91 26.27 -10.28
CA SER A 122 -8.34 25.99 -11.60
C SER A 122 -8.54 24.52 -11.97
N SER A 123 -8.67 24.23 -13.26
CA SER A 123 -8.79 22.85 -13.77
C SER A 123 -7.62 21.97 -13.32
N THR A 124 -6.42 22.56 -13.21
CA THR A 124 -5.21 21.93 -12.64
C THR A 124 -5.44 21.47 -11.20
N ALA A 125 -6.00 22.34 -10.35
CA ALA A 125 -6.27 22.02 -8.95
C ALA A 125 -7.34 20.93 -8.80
N VAL A 126 -8.40 20.97 -9.62
CA VAL A 126 -9.42 19.93 -9.64
C VAL A 126 -8.82 18.58 -10.05
N MET A 127 -8.01 18.56 -11.11
CA MET A 127 -7.39 17.32 -11.58
C MET A 127 -6.41 16.75 -10.54
N ALA A 128 -5.60 17.61 -9.91
CA ALA A 128 -4.70 17.21 -8.83
C ALA A 128 -5.47 16.54 -7.67
N ASP A 129 -6.54 17.17 -7.21
CA ASP A 129 -7.41 16.62 -6.17
C ASP A 129 -7.99 15.25 -6.57
N ARG A 130 -8.56 15.14 -7.78
CA ARG A 130 -9.15 13.87 -8.25
C ARG A 130 -8.10 12.77 -8.36
N MET A 131 -6.92 13.10 -8.86
CA MET A 131 -5.83 12.14 -9.00
C MET A 131 -5.36 11.64 -7.62
N LEU A 132 -5.01 12.56 -6.71
CA LEU A 132 -4.36 12.23 -5.45
C LEU A 132 -5.32 11.67 -4.39
N ASN A 133 -6.59 12.12 -4.40
CA ASN A 133 -7.54 11.76 -3.36
C ASN A 133 -8.53 10.66 -3.78
N TYR A 134 -8.58 10.29 -5.06
CA TYR A 134 -9.44 9.21 -5.57
C TYR A 134 -8.66 8.17 -6.38
N ALA A 135 -8.08 8.57 -7.51
CA ALA A 135 -7.46 7.62 -8.43
C ALA A 135 -6.30 6.86 -7.77
N VAL A 136 -5.35 7.58 -7.18
CA VAL A 136 -4.18 6.98 -6.51
C VAL A 136 -4.60 6.06 -5.35
N PRO A 137 -5.48 6.45 -4.42
CA PRO A 137 -5.97 5.54 -3.39
C PRO A 137 -6.63 4.28 -3.94
N VAL A 138 -7.53 4.41 -4.92
CA VAL A 138 -8.23 3.26 -5.52
C VAL A 138 -7.23 2.33 -6.18
N LEU A 139 -6.30 2.85 -6.98
CA LEU A 139 -5.27 2.06 -7.63
C LEU A 139 -4.35 1.38 -6.61
N THR A 140 -3.95 2.08 -5.55
CA THR A 140 -3.05 1.51 -4.54
C THR A 140 -3.71 0.35 -3.79
N VAL A 141 -4.94 0.55 -3.32
CA VAL A 141 -5.68 -0.47 -2.56
C VAL A 141 -6.05 -1.65 -3.46
N THR A 142 -6.56 -1.41 -4.67
CA THR A 142 -6.90 -2.51 -5.59
C THR A 142 -5.66 -3.25 -6.07
N GLY A 143 -4.56 -2.54 -6.31
CA GLY A 143 -3.26 -3.15 -6.59
C GLY A 143 -2.83 -4.10 -5.47
N TRP A 144 -2.90 -3.68 -4.21
CA TRP A 144 -2.59 -4.58 -3.10
C TRP A 144 -3.58 -5.74 -2.96
N LEU A 145 -4.87 -5.53 -3.24
CA LEU A 145 -5.88 -6.59 -3.21
C LEU A 145 -5.67 -7.66 -4.29
N ILE A 146 -5.31 -7.24 -5.51
CA ILE A 146 -5.09 -8.15 -6.63
C ILE A 146 -3.72 -8.81 -6.53
N PHE A 147 -2.69 -8.00 -6.29
CA PHE A 147 -1.31 -8.42 -6.43
C PHE A 147 -0.68 -8.77 -5.06
N GLY A 148 -0.86 -7.95 -4.02
CA GLY A 148 -0.15 -8.12 -2.75
C GLY A 148 1.05 -7.17 -2.65
N PRO A 149 2.23 -7.56 -2.10
CA PRO A 149 2.67 -8.88 -1.64
C PRO A 149 2.16 -9.24 -0.23
N ARG A 150 1.71 -10.49 -0.02
CA ARG A 150 1.05 -10.97 1.22
C ARG A 150 1.49 -12.41 1.58
N PRO A 151 1.55 -12.80 2.86
CA PRO A 151 1.34 -11.99 4.05
C PRO A 151 2.59 -11.20 4.41
N ARG A 152 2.42 -9.92 4.73
CA ARG A 152 3.52 -9.04 5.17
C ARG A 152 3.12 -8.13 6.32
N ILE A 153 1.86 -8.15 6.74
CA ILE A 153 1.32 -7.29 7.79
C ILE A 153 1.19 -8.11 9.06
N GLY A 154 1.94 -7.73 10.09
CA GLY A 154 1.81 -8.29 11.44
C GLY A 154 1.31 -7.24 12.42
N LEU A 155 0.96 -7.66 13.65
CA LEU A 155 0.57 -6.75 14.73
C LEU A 155 1.64 -5.68 15.01
N HIS A 156 2.92 -6.10 15.00
CA HIS A 156 4.04 -5.19 15.14
C HIS A 156 4.04 -4.12 14.04
N THR A 157 3.82 -4.52 12.78
CA THR A 157 3.71 -3.58 11.64
C THR A 157 2.62 -2.52 11.89
N ILE A 158 1.46 -2.91 12.42
CA ILE A 158 0.37 -1.97 12.75
C ILE A 158 0.79 -1.01 13.86
N VAL A 159 1.35 -1.53 14.96
CA VAL A 159 1.76 -0.69 16.10
C VAL A 159 2.84 0.31 15.67
N TRP A 160 3.84 -0.12 14.90
CA TRP A 160 4.86 0.81 14.38
C TRP A 160 4.30 1.77 13.34
N SER A 161 3.26 1.38 12.59
CA SER A 161 2.63 2.28 11.63
C SER A 161 2.02 3.52 12.30
N LEU A 162 1.62 3.43 13.57
CA LEU A 162 1.07 4.56 14.34
C LEU A 162 2.06 5.71 14.53
N LEU A 163 3.37 5.44 14.48
CA LEU A 163 4.36 6.51 14.60
C LEU A 163 4.17 7.56 13.51
N TYR A 164 3.75 7.14 12.32
CA TYR A 164 3.56 8.05 11.20
C TYR A 164 2.42 9.06 11.40
N PRO A 165 1.14 8.65 11.57
CA PRO A 165 0.06 9.59 11.81
C PRO A 165 0.22 10.33 13.14
N ALA A 166 0.83 9.73 14.18
CA ALA A 166 1.08 10.41 15.44
C ALA A 166 2.12 11.52 15.30
N ALA A 167 3.24 11.26 14.60
CA ALA A 167 4.24 12.28 14.33
C ALA A 167 3.67 13.41 13.47
N TRP A 168 2.89 13.07 12.44
CA TRP A 168 2.21 14.08 11.63
C TRP A 168 1.21 14.92 12.45
N LEU A 169 0.41 14.28 13.31
CA LEU A 169 -0.57 14.96 14.17
C LEU A 169 0.12 15.91 15.15
N ILE A 170 1.13 15.42 15.88
CA ILE A 170 1.91 16.24 16.83
C ILE A 170 2.58 17.39 16.09
N GLY A 171 3.23 17.12 14.96
CA GLY A 171 3.87 18.13 14.14
C GLY A 171 2.89 19.20 13.67
N SER A 172 1.69 18.79 13.25
CA SER A 172 0.62 19.71 12.81
C SER A 172 0.11 20.59 13.94
N LEU A 173 -0.06 20.04 15.14
CA LEU A 173 -0.54 20.79 16.32
C LEU A 173 0.52 21.76 16.84
N VAL A 174 1.77 21.32 16.98
CA VAL A 174 2.90 22.17 17.40
C VAL A 174 3.09 23.32 16.41
N ARG A 175 3.07 23.00 15.13
CA ARG A 175 3.15 24.00 14.06
C ARG A 175 1.97 24.97 14.11
N GLY A 176 0.75 24.46 14.22
CA GLY A 176 -0.44 25.30 14.25
C GLY A 176 -0.44 26.26 15.44
N ALA A 177 0.07 25.82 16.60
CA ALA A 177 0.27 26.70 17.75
C ALA A 177 1.32 27.81 17.48
N ALA A 178 2.35 27.53 16.68
CA ALA A 178 3.41 28.49 16.36
C ALA A 178 3.04 29.45 15.22
N THR A 179 2.26 29.01 14.23
CA THR A 179 1.99 29.79 13.01
C THR A 179 0.53 30.18 12.83
N GLY A 180 -0.38 29.71 13.68
CA GLY A 180 -1.83 29.91 13.55
C GLY A 180 -2.46 29.18 12.36
N TRP A 181 -1.73 28.26 11.71
CA TRP A 181 -2.23 27.52 10.54
C TRP A 181 -2.32 26.03 10.84
N TYR A 182 -3.50 25.47 10.64
CA TYR A 182 -3.77 24.04 10.78
C TYR A 182 -4.17 23.46 9.42
N PRO A 183 -3.73 22.23 9.09
CA PRO A 183 -4.01 21.64 7.78
C PRO A 183 -5.47 21.27 7.58
N TYR A 184 -6.21 21.01 8.66
CA TYR A 184 -7.62 20.58 8.58
C TYR A 184 -8.47 21.20 9.70
N PRO A 185 -9.72 21.60 9.43
CA PRO A 185 -10.59 22.24 10.41
C PRO A 185 -10.80 21.47 11.73
N PRO A 186 -10.95 20.14 11.76
CA PRO A 186 -11.13 19.39 13.02
C PRO A 186 -9.92 19.46 13.96
N LEU A 187 -8.75 19.83 13.45
CA LEU A 187 -7.51 19.96 14.22
C LEU A 187 -7.18 21.41 14.58
N ASP A 188 -7.97 22.38 14.10
CA ASP A 188 -7.73 23.79 14.32
C ASP A 188 -8.07 24.18 15.77
N ALA A 189 -7.02 24.36 16.58
CA ALA A 189 -7.16 24.77 17.98
C ALA A 189 -7.39 26.28 18.17
N GLY A 190 -7.29 27.07 17.10
CA GLY A 190 -7.73 28.46 17.08
C GLY A 190 -9.24 28.58 16.84
N ALA A 191 -9.83 27.64 16.10
CA ALA A 191 -11.25 27.61 15.77
C ALA A 191 -12.09 26.70 16.69
N ASN A 192 -11.49 25.71 17.35
CA ASN A 192 -12.20 24.71 18.17
C ASN A 192 -11.66 24.65 19.61
N PRO A 193 -12.50 24.24 20.58
CA PRO A 193 -12.02 23.94 21.93
C PRO A 193 -10.94 22.85 21.92
N LEU A 194 -9.90 23.01 22.77
CA LEU A 194 -8.78 22.06 22.85
C LEU A 194 -9.25 20.61 23.08
N ALA A 195 -10.28 20.41 23.91
CA ALA A 195 -10.84 19.08 24.14
C ALA A 195 -11.36 18.41 22.86
N ALA A 196 -12.01 19.17 21.97
CA ALA A 196 -12.49 18.65 20.68
C ALA A 196 -11.33 18.26 19.76
N VAL A 197 -10.27 19.08 19.70
CA VAL A 197 -9.06 18.79 18.91
C VAL A 197 -8.37 17.52 19.39
N VAL A 198 -8.25 17.34 20.72
CA VAL A 198 -7.67 16.12 21.31
C VAL A 198 -8.50 14.89 20.97
N VAL A 199 -9.83 14.97 21.11
CA VAL A 199 -10.74 13.86 20.74
C VAL A 199 -10.63 13.53 19.26
N ASN A 200 -10.61 14.53 18.37
CA ASN A 200 -10.45 14.32 16.93
C ASN A 200 -9.12 13.65 16.59
N GLY A 201 -8.03 14.06 17.25
CA GLY A 201 -6.72 13.43 17.11
C GLY A 201 -6.72 11.96 17.56
N LEU A 202 -7.33 11.65 18.70
CA LEU A 202 -7.47 10.27 19.18
C LEU A 202 -8.33 9.41 18.26
N LEU A 203 -9.44 9.96 17.74
CA LEU A 203 -10.30 9.28 16.78
C LEU A 203 -9.55 8.98 15.48
N LEU A 204 -8.71 9.90 14.99
CA LEU A 204 -7.86 9.66 13.83
C LEU A 204 -6.93 8.45 14.05
N LEU A 205 -6.25 8.39 15.19
CA LEU A 205 -5.36 7.28 15.53
C LEU A 205 -6.13 5.96 15.71
N LEU A 206 -7.34 6.01 16.26
CA LEU A 206 -8.20 4.84 16.41
C LEU A 206 -8.69 4.31 15.05
N ILE A 207 -9.11 5.20 14.15
CA ILE A 207 -9.50 4.85 12.78
C ILE A 207 -8.30 4.27 12.02
N TRP A 208 -7.11 4.83 12.22
CA TRP A 208 -5.87 4.28 11.68
C TRP A 208 -5.62 2.84 12.15
N LEU A 209 -5.76 2.57 13.45
CA LEU A 209 -5.67 1.21 13.98
C LEU A 209 -6.71 0.30 13.34
N GLY A 210 -7.98 0.74 13.26
CA GLY A 210 -9.06 -0.02 12.64
C GLY A 210 -8.73 -0.41 11.20
N ALA A 211 -8.23 0.53 10.39
CA ALA A 211 -7.77 0.27 9.03
C ALA A 211 -6.56 -0.68 8.99
N GLY A 212 -5.59 -0.52 9.90
CA GLY A 212 -4.46 -1.42 10.03
C GLY A 212 -4.88 -2.85 10.35
N PHE A 213 -5.81 -3.03 11.29
CA PHE A 213 -6.39 -4.33 11.63
C PHE A 213 -7.19 -4.93 10.47
N LEU A 214 -7.94 -4.10 9.73
CA LEU A 214 -8.62 -4.53 8.51
C LEU A 214 -7.60 -5.11 7.51
N PHE A 215 -6.52 -4.39 7.23
CA PHE A 215 -5.47 -4.87 6.34
C PHE A 215 -4.77 -6.12 6.87
N LEU A 216 -4.50 -6.23 8.17
CA LEU A 216 -3.98 -7.45 8.79
C LEU A 216 -4.93 -8.65 8.59
N LEU A 217 -6.22 -8.46 8.81
CA LEU A 217 -7.22 -9.51 8.64
C LEU A 217 -7.28 -9.96 7.18
N LEU A 218 -7.28 -8.99 6.26
CA LEU A 218 -7.26 -9.22 4.83
C LEU A 218 -5.97 -9.94 4.38
N ASP A 219 -4.81 -9.52 4.87
CA ASP A 219 -3.49 -10.13 4.64
C ASP A 219 -3.45 -11.59 5.13
N ALA A 220 -4.04 -11.86 6.29
CA ALA A 220 -4.13 -13.21 6.84
C ALA A 220 -5.13 -14.11 6.10
N ARG A 221 -6.28 -13.57 5.67
CA ARG A 221 -7.35 -14.35 5.00
C ARG A 221 -7.05 -14.65 3.53
N MET A 222 -6.43 -13.73 2.81
CA MET A 222 -6.11 -13.93 1.39
C MET A 222 -4.88 -14.82 1.17
N GLY A 223 -4.22 -15.26 2.26
CA GLY A 223 -3.17 -16.26 2.23
C GLY A 223 -1.84 -15.74 1.67
N ARG A 224 -0.82 -16.62 1.76
CA ARG A 224 0.46 -16.45 1.05
C ARG A 224 0.17 -16.35 -0.43
N GLU A 225 0.86 -15.42 -1.10
CA GLU A 225 1.25 -15.60 -2.50
C GLU A 225 1.35 -17.11 -2.79
N PRO A 226 0.56 -17.66 -3.73
CA PRO A 226 0.54 -19.10 -4.07
C PRO A 226 1.88 -19.65 -4.58
N ASP A 227 2.93 -19.60 -3.77
CA ASP A 227 4.35 -19.55 -4.19
C ASP A 227 4.73 -18.32 -5.04
N GLY A 228 3.80 -17.36 -5.12
CA GLY A 228 3.84 -16.25 -6.06
C GLY A 228 2.61 -16.33 -6.96
N TYR A 229 1.55 -15.62 -6.56
CA TYR A 229 0.50 -15.10 -7.43
C TYR A 229 -0.39 -16.06 -8.27
N LEU A 230 -1.27 -16.86 -7.66
CA LEU A 230 -2.71 -17.09 -8.03
C LEU A 230 -3.21 -18.53 -7.75
N PRO A 231 -4.53 -18.74 -7.49
CA PRO A 231 -5.09 -20.08 -7.23
C PRO A 231 -4.99 -20.99 -8.46
N GLY A 232 -4.21 -22.06 -8.34
CA GLY A 232 -3.86 -23.00 -9.42
C GLY A 232 -2.43 -23.58 -9.30
N PHE A 233 -1.59 -23.00 -8.43
CA PHE A 233 -0.23 -23.41 -8.13
C PHE A 233 -0.02 -23.52 -6.61
N GLY A 234 -0.30 -24.70 -6.05
CA GLY A 234 0.46 -25.18 -4.89
C GLY A 234 1.64 -26.02 -5.39
N PRO A 235 2.46 -26.63 -4.52
CA PRO A 235 3.37 -27.67 -4.98
C PRO A 235 2.53 -28.68 -5.76
N ASP A 236 2.98 -29.05 -6.96
CA ASP A 236 2.49 -30.28 -7.56
C ASP A 236 2.63 -31.32 -6.46
N ASP A 237 1.53 -31.97 -6.09
CA ASP A 237 1.49 -33.15 -5.24
C ASP A 237 2.13 -34.35 -5.99
N GLY A 238 3.28 -34.12 -6.63
CA GLY A 238 4.35 -35.07 -6.90
C GLY A 238 5.19 -35.39 -5.67
N ALA A 239 4.94 -34.75 -4.52
CA ALA A 239 5.45 -35.19 -3.21
C ALA A 239 4.67 -36.39 -2.62
N GLY A 240 4.00 -37.17 -3.49
CA GLY A 240 3.41 -38.47 -3.17
C GLY A 240 4.01 -39.62 -3.99
N ALA A 241 5.03 -39.38 -4.81
CA ALA A 241 5.75 -40.45 -5.48
C ALA A 241 7.06 -40.74 -4.74
N ASP A 242 7.15 -41.96 -4.19
CA ASP A 242 8.40 -42.72 -4.06
C ASP A 242 9.08 -42.89 -2.68
N GLU A 243 8.31 -43.03 -1.59
CA GLU A 243 8.82 -43.68 -0.34
C GLU A 243 8.22 -45.08 -0.05
N GLY A 244 7.47 -45.66 -1.00
CA GLY A 244 6.75 -46.92 -0.77
C GLY A 244 7.29 -48.19 -1.47
N SER A 245 8.16 -48.10 -2.48
CA SER A 245 8.38 -49.24 -3.40
C SER A 245 9.82 -49.77 -3.54
N VAL A 246 10.79 -49.28 -2.75
CA VAL A 246 12.18 -49.77 -2.84
C VAL A 246 12.55 -50.75 -1.72
N ALA A 247 11.69 -50.93 -0.70
CA ALA A 247 11.95 -51.86 0.40
C ALA A 247 11.60 -53.34 0.08
N ASP A 248 10.87 -53.64 -1.00
CA ASP A 248 10.32 -54.98 -1.25
C ASP A 248 10.87 -55.69 -2.52
N ARG A 249 12.06 -55.30 -2.98
CA ARG A 249 12.77 -56.02 -4.07
C ARG A 249 14.15 -56.55 -3.69
N ARG A 250 14.37 -56.82 -2.40
CA ARG A 250 15.57 -57.54 -1.90
C ARG A 250 15.27 -58.83 -1.15
N LYS A 251 14.14 -59.46 -1.43
CA LYS A 251 13.91 -60.88 -1.11
C LYS A 251 13.36 -61.56 -2.34
N ILE A 252 13.82 -62.79 -2.57
CA ILE A 252 13.58 -63.66 -3.74
C ILE A 252 14.67 -63.53 -4.81
N GLU A 253 15.89 -63.96 -4.46
CA GLU A 253 16.71 -64.74 -5.39
C GLU A 253 16.31 -66.22 -5.26
N PRO A 254 16.05 -66.95 -6.35
CA PRO A 254 15.92 -68.41 -6.31
C PRO A 254 17.31 -69.04 -6.20
N GLY A 255 17.49 -69.91 -5.19
CA GLY A 255 18.72 -70.68 -5.00
C GLY A 255 19.00 -71.59 -6.19
N ASN A 256 20.21 -71.47 -6.74
CA ASN A 256 20.77 -72.42 -7.70
C ASN A 256 21.56 -73.51 -6.94
N PRO A 257 21.34 -74.82 -7.21
CA PRO A 257 22.16 -75.89 -6.68
C PRO A 257 23.38 -76.14 -7.58
N ALA A 258 24.60 -76.19 -7.02
CA ALA A 258 25.68 -77.10 -7.45
C ALA A 258 27.03 -76.82 -6.74
N ALA A 259 27.75 -77.92 -6.55
CA ALA A 259 29.19 -78.08 -6.27
C ALA A 259 29.63 -78.09 -4.80
N GLY A 260 29.90 -79.32 -4.32
CA GLY A 260 30.52 -79.65 -3.03
C GLY A 260 30.18 -81.07 -2.60
#